data_AF-A0A3B8P894-F1
#
_entry.id   AF-A0A3B8P894-F1
#
_cell.length_a   1.000
_cell.length_b   1.000
_cell.length_c   1.000
_cell.angle_alpha   90.00
_cell.angle_beta   90.00
_cell.angle_gamma   90.00
#
_symmetry.space_group_name_H-M   'P 1'
#
loop_
_entity.id
_entity.type
_entity.pdbx_description
1 polymer ?
#
loop_
_entity_poly.entity_id
_entity_poly.type
_entity_poly.pdbx_seq_one_letter_code
_entity_poly.pdbx_strand_id
1 'polypeptide(L)'
;MSFYVTTSGHLTYKYAGEEYTIDSSELAGGSWEVSASPQFKEDDTEYSSRYTAGTRHGTFAWTVTMSVGVSGSSISDWWPEYPIGVEVEEDSISFDLILSDDDEFDYE
;
A
#
# COMPACT_ATOMS: atom_id res chain seq x y z
N MET A 1 -16.00 1.77 -11.58
CA MET A 1 -14.65 2.28 -11.28
C MET A 1 -14.01 1.30 -10.31
N SER A 2 -13.14 0.44 -10.84
CA SER A 2 -12.37 -0.50 -10.03
C SER A 2 -10.97 0.06 -9.91
N PHE A 3 -10.50 0.27 -8.69
CA PHE A 3 -9.12 0.66 -8.44
C PHE A 3 -8.38 -0.52 -7.82
N TYR A 4 -7.11 -0.66 -8.14
CA TYR A 4 -6.21 -1.56 -7.44
C TYR A 4 -4.90 -0.86 -7.19
N VAL A 5 -4.27 -1.20 -6.07
CA VAL A 5 -2.96 -0.68 -5.73
C VAL A 5 -1.91 -1.69 -6.13
N THR A 6 -0.93 -1.24 -6.91
CA THR A 6 0.24 -2.02 -7.26
C THR A 6 1.37 -1.64 -6.31
N THR A 7 2.06 -2.65 -5.80
CA THR A 7 3.28 -2.50 -5.02
C THR A 7 4.48 -2.68 -5.94
N SER A 8 5.55 -1.94 -5.69
CA SER A 8 6.79 -2.03 -6.47
C SER A 8 8.00 -1.75 -5.58
N GLY A 9 9.15 -2.31 -5.95
CA GLY A 9 10.40 -2.16 -5.22
C GLY A 9 10.70 -3.32 -4.27
N HIS A 10 11.63 -3.10 -3.35
CA HIS A 10 12.07 -4.08 -2.37
C HIS A 10 12.53 -3.41 -1.07
N LEU A 11 12.52 -4.18 0.01
CA LEU A 11 13.05 -3.80 1.32
C LEU A 11 14.24 -4.69 1.65
N THR A 12 15.40 -4.08 1.92
CA THR A 12 16.60 -4.77 2.41
C THR A 12 16.80 -4.46 3.89
N TYR A 13 16.88 -5.50 4.71
CA TYR A 13 17.05 -5.40 6.16
C TYR A 13 18.05 -6.42 6.68
N LYS A 14 18.68 -6.10 7.81
CA LYS A 14 19.56 -6.98 8.56
C LYS A 14 18.90 -7.48 9.84
N TYR A 15 19.08 -8.75 10.14
CA TYR A 15 18.67 -9.36 11.41
C TYR A 15 19.78 -10.27 11.92
N ALA A 16 20.23 -10.04 13.15
CA ALA A 16 21.35 -10.77 13.77
C ALA A 16 22.64 -10.77 12.93
N GLY A 17 22.87 -9.72 12.13
CA GLY A 17 24.05 -9.56 11.27
C GLY A 17 23.95 -10.24 9.89
N GLU A 18 22.83 -10.91 9.59
CA GLU A 18 22.53 -11.48 8.27
C GLU A 18 21.59 -10.55 7.50
N GLU A 19 21.80 -10.40 6.20
CA GLU A 19 21.02 -9.55 5.30
C GLU A 19 19.90 -10.35 4.62
N TYR A 20 18.74 -9.70 4.48
CA TYR A 20 17.52 -10.25 3.92
C TYR A 20 16.84 -9.21 3.04
N THR A 21 16.16 -9.70 2.00
CA THR A 21 15.40 -8.86 1.07
C THR A 21 13.96 -9.36 1.00
N ILE A 22 13.02 -8.44 1.07
CA ILE A 22 11.59 -8.68 0.83
C ILE A 22 11.22 -7.99 -0.47
N ASP A 23 10.66 -8.75 -1.41
CA ASP A 23 10.14 -8.16 -2.63
C ASP A 23 8.73 -7.60 -2.40
N SER A 24 8.42 -6.50 -3.08
CA SER A 24 7.08 -5.90 -3.04
C SER A 24 5.95 -6.87 -3.42
N SER A 25 6.26 -7.89 -4.20
CA SER A 25 5.35 -8.96 -4.63
C SER A 25 4.98 -9.93 -3.49
N GLU A 26 5.77 -10.00 -2.42
CA GLU A 26 5.51 -10.84 -1.26
C GLU A 26 4.56 -10.19 -0.25
N LEU A 27 4.22 -8.90 -0.42
CA LEU A 27 3.25 -8.24 0.44
C LEU A 27 1.85 -8.78 0.17
N ALA A 28 1.24 -9.33 1.22
CA ALA A 28 -0.18 -9.64 1.22
C ALA A 28 -0.97 -8.36 1.55
N GLY A 29 -1.69 -7.84 0.56
CA GLY A 29 -2.61 -6.71 0.73
C GLY A 29 -3.87 -7.10 1.49
N GLY A 30 -4.20 -6.34 2.53
CA GLY A 30 -5.47 -6.46 3.26
C GLY A 30 -6.65 -5.90 2.47
N SER A 31 -7.85 -6.13 3.01
CA SER A 31 -9.06 -5.45 2.50
C SER A 31 -8.98 -3.96 2.78
N TRP A 32 -9.49 -3.15 1.85
CA TRP A 32 -9.63 -1.71 2.06
C TRP A 32 -10.75 -1.44 3.06
N GLU A 33 -10.41 -0.72 4.13
CA GLU A 33 -11.33 -0.29 5.15
C GLU A 33 -11.50 1.23 5.09
N VAL A 34 -12.71 1.72 5.38
CA VAL A 34 -12.96 3.17 5.44
C VAL A 34 -12.32 3.67 6.73
N SER A 35 -11.23 4.43 6.59
CA SER A 35 -10.50 5.02 7.70
C SER A 35 -11.21 6.27 8.22
N ALA A 36 -11.71 7.10 7.30
CA ALA A 36 -12.51 8.28 7.60
C ALA A 36 -13.73 8.35 6.68
N SER A 37 -14.91 8.46 7.29
CA SER A 37 -16.16 8.67 6.58
C SER A 37 -16.34 10.15 6.23
N PRO A 38 -16.76 10.49 5.00
CA PRO A 38 -17.00 11.88 4.60
C PRO A 38 -18.09 12.51 5.49
N GLN A 39 -17.83 13.70 6.02
CA GLN A 39 -18.80 14.43 6.86
C GLN A 39 -19.80 15.23 6.02
N PHE A 40 -19.41 15.65 4.83
CA PHE A 40 -20.24 16.32 3.83
C PHE A 40 -20.14 15.60 2.48
N LYS A 41 -21.10 15.86 1.57
CA LYS A 41 -21.16 15.22 0.23
C LYS A 41 -19.97 15.54 -0.67
N GLU A 42 -19.21 16.56 -0.32
CA GLU A 42 -18.05 17.06 -1.07
C GLU A 42 -16.73 16.56 -0.47
N ASP A 43 -16.76 15.92 0.70
CA ASP A 43 -15.56 15.37 1.33
C ASP A 43 -15.12 14.09 0.63
N ASP A 44 -13.81 13.94 0.53
CA ASP A 44 -13.16 12.73 0.09
C ASP A 44 -13.38 11.61 1.13
N THR A 45 -13.61 10.40 0.64
CA THR A 45 -13.63 9.21 1.50
C THR A 45 -12.20 8.69 1.63
N GLU A 46 -11.71 8.58 2.85
CA GLU A 46 -10.39 8.01 3.09
C GLU A 46 -10.51 6.51 3.32
N TYR A 47 -9.77 5.76 2.52
CA TYR A 47 -9.63 4.32 2.67
C TYR A 47 -8.22 4.02 3.11
N SER A 48 -8.07 3.06 4.02
CA SER A 48 -6.78 2.52 4.39
C SER A 48 -6.74 1.03 4.10
N SER A 49 -5.57 0.54 3.68
CA SER A 49 -5.30 -0.88 3.56
C SER A 49 -3.95 -1.19 4.15
N ARG A 50 -3.87 -2.35 4.82
CA ARG A 50 -2.64 -2.82 5.46
C ARG A 50 -2.02 -3.90 4.62
N TYR A 51 -0.82 -3.65 4.11
CA TYR A 51 -0.01 -4.62 3.41
C TYR A 51 0.97 -5.24 4.39
N THR A 52 1.06 -6.56 4.42
CA THR A 52 1.95 -7.27 5.36
C THR A 52 2.83 -8.28 4.65
N ALA A 53 4.11 -8.31 5.00
CA ALA A 53 5.05 -9.36 4.62
C ALA A 53 5.45 -10.13 5.88
N GLY A 54 5.02 -11.39 5.96
CA GLY A 54 5.37 -12.29 7.05
C GLY A 54 6.72 -12.94 6.78
N THR A 55 7.74 -12.57 7.54
CA THR A 55 9.05 -13.23 7.51
C THR A 55 9.28 -14.04 8.78
N ARG A 56 10.31 -14.88 8.76
CA ARG A 56 10.75 -15.61 9.97
C ARG A 56 11.25 -14.70 11.10
N HIS A 57 11.53 -13.43 10.81
CA HIS A 57 12.08 -12.45 11.74
C HIS A 57 11.00 -11.50 12.32
N GLY A 58 9.76 -11.61 11.82
CA GLY A 58 8.64 -10.80 12.23
C GLY A 58 7.75 -10.43 11.05
N THR A 59 6.76 -9.58 11.30
CA THR A 59 5.87 -9.10 10.25
C THR A 59 6.22 -7.66 9.94
N PHE A 60 6.58 -7.40 8.68
CA PHE A 60 6.68 -6.06 8.14
C PHE A 60 5.29 -5.64 7.69
N ALA A 61 4.87 -4.43 8.03
CA ALA A 61 3.58 -3.91 7.63
C ALA A 61 3.71 -2.52 7.02
N TRP A 62 2.88 -2.21 6.03
CA TRP A 62 2.75 -0.89 5.45
C TRP A 62 1.27 -0.52 5.47
N THR A 63 0.93 0.56 6.15
CA THR A 63 -0.43 1.09 6.17
C THR A 63 -0.54 2.15 5.09
N VAL A 64 -1.24 1.84 4.01
CA VAL A 64 -1.44 2.71 2.85
C VAL A 64 -2.78 3.41 3.02
N THR A 65 -2.79 4.72 2.92
CA THR A 65 -4.01 5.54 2.97
C THR A 65 -4.22 6.20 1.63
N MET A 66 -5.44 6.06 1.09
CA MET A 66 -5.85 6.72 -0.14
C MET A 66 -7.10 7.55 0.12
N SER A 67 -7.24 8.62 -0.66
CA SER A 67 -8.42 9.48 -0.65
C SER A 67 -9.15 9.33 -1.96
N VAL A 68 -10.45 9.06 -1.91
CA VAL A 68 -11.32 8.91 -3.08
C VAL A 68 -12.44 9.92 -2.95
N GLY A 69 -12.46 10.89 -3.85
CA GLY A 69 -13.51 11.91 -3.89
C GLY A 69 -13.98 12.24 -5.28
N VAL A 70 -14.73 13.33 -5.38
CA VAL A 70 -15.39 13.76 -6.62
C VAL A 70 -14.38 14.20 -7.69
N SER A 71 -13.19 14.63 -7.28
CA SER A 71 -12.12 15.13 -8.15
C SER A 71 -11.15 14.04 -8.61
N GLY A 72 -11.29 12.81 -8.10
CA GLY A 72 -10.42 11.69 -8.39
C GLY A 72 -10.01 10.92 -7.14
N SER A 73 -9.08 9.99 -7.33
CA SER A 73 -8.55 9.14 -6.28
C SER A 73 -7.03 9.11 -6.35
N SER A 74 -6.38 9.24 -5.20
CA SER A 74 -4.93 9.26 -5.08
C SER A 74 -4.49 8.60 -3.78
N ILE A 75 -3.29 8.00 -3.76
CA ILE A 75 -2.64 7.63 -2.50
C ILE A 75 -2.24 8.92 -1.79
N SER A 76 -2.68 9.06 -0.55
CA SER A 76 -2.43 10.23 0.28
C SER A 76 -1.10 10.06 1.02
N ASP A 77 -0.90 8.89 1.66
CA ASP A 77 0.30 8.60 2.44
C ASP A 77 0.46 7.08 2.68
N TRP A 78 1.67 6.65 3.07
CA TRP A 78 1.92 5.28 3.52
C TRP A 78 2.96 5.23 4.64
N TRP A 79 2.67 4.41 5.66
CA TRP A 79 3.47 4.31 6.88
C TRP A 79 4.05 2.90 7.03
N PRO A 80 5.38 2.73 6.97
CA PRO A 80 6.01 1.45 7.24
C PRO A 80 6.12 1.17 8.75
N GLU A 81 5.90 -0.09 9.13
CA GLU A 81 6.05 -0.64 10.47
C GLU A 81 6.97 -1.86 10.41
N TYR A 82 8.12 -1.76 11.07
CA TYR A 82 9.15 -2.81 11.07
C TYR A 82 9.14 -3.61 12.39
N PRO A 83 9.41 -4.93 12.34
CA PRO A 83 9.51 -5.74 13.55
C PRO A 83 10.71 -5.34 14.41
N ILE A 84 10.65 -5.63 15.71
CA ILE A 84 11.71 -5.25 16.65
C ILE A 84 12.98 -6.07 16.37
N GLY A 85 14.14 -5.39 16.35
CA GLY A 85 15.45 -6.02 16.19
C GLY A 85 15.88 -6.24 14.74
N VAL A 86 15.17 -5.67 13.77
CA VAL A 86 15.65 -5.53 12.39
C VAL A 86 16.28 -4.16 12.19
N GLU A 87 17.34 -4.12 11.40
CA GLU A 87 17.99 -2.90 10.94
C GLU A 87 17.67 -2.73 9.46
N VAL A 88 16.81 -1.77 9.12
CA VAL A 88 16.47 -1.49 7.71
C VAL A 88 17.62 -0.72 7.06
N GLU A 89 18.17 -1.27 5.99
CA GLU A 89 19.23 -0.62 5.22
C GLU A 89 18.68 0.17 4.04
N GLU A 90 17.69 -0.40 3.35
CA GLU A 90 17.06 0.23 2.20
C GLU A 90 15.58 -0.14 2.13
N ASP A 91 14.70 0.86 2.10
CA ASP A 91 13.28 0.71 1.81
C ASP A 91 12.97 1.47 0.52
N SER A 92 12.78 0.72 -0.57
CA SER A 92 12.38 1.26 -1.88
C SER A 92 10.94 0.88 -2.22
N ILE A 93 10.17 0.41 -1.23
CA ILE A 93 8.78 0.00 -1.43
C ILE A 93 7.93 1.23 -1.76
N SER A 94 7.25 1.16 -2.90
CA SER A 94 6.36 2.19 -3.39
C SER A 94 4.97 1.62 -3.67
N PHE A 95 3.95 2.43 -3.44
CA PHE A 95 2.55 2.09 -3.69
C PHE A 95 2.01 3.05 -4.75
N ASP A 96 1.44 2.47 -5.81
CA ASP A 96 0.82 3.23 -6.89
C ASP A 96 -0.65 2.80 -7.06
N LEU A 97 -1.53 3.78 -7.29
CA LEU A 97 -2.95 3.55 -7.48
C LEU A 97 -3.25 3.50 -8.97
N ILE A 98 -3.63 2.32 -9.45
CA ILE A 98 -4.07 2.14 -10.83
C ILE A 98 -5.58 2.18 -10.88
N LEU A 99 -6.09 3.15 -11.65
CA LEU A 99 -7.50 3.25 -11.98
C LEU A 99 -7.75 2.43 -13.24
N SER A 100 -8.48 1.32 -13.08
CA SER A 100 -9.01 0.59 -14.22
C SER A 100 -10.24 1.37 -14.69
N ASP A 101 -10.01 2.27 -15.65
CA ASP A 101 -11.08 2.84 -16.45
C ASP A 101 -11.52 1.73 -17.41
N ASP A 102 -12.58 1.01 -17.04
CA ASP A 102 -13.29 0.08 -17.90
C ASP A 102 -14.08 0.89 -18.95
N ASP A 103 -13.39 1.77 -19.69
CA ASP A 103 -13.91 2.42 -20.88
C ASP A 103 -13.26 1.69 -22.05
N GLU A 104 -13.78 0.48 -22.29
CA GLU A 104 -13.65 -0.22 -23.55
C GLU A 104 -14.27 0.72 -24.60
N PHE A 105 -13.44 1.54 -25.24
CA PHE A 105 -13.82 2.32 -26.42
C PHE A 105 -14.20 1.33 -27.53
N ASP A 106 -15.46 0.93 -27.53
CA ASP A 106 -16.09 0.22 -28.63
C ASP A 106 -16.19 1.20 -29.81
N TYR A 107 -15.20 1.13 -30.70
CA TYR A 107 -15.26 1.79 -32.00
C TYR A 107 -16.14 0.93 -32.92
N GLU A 108 -17.42 1.29 -33.05
CA GLU A 108 -18.24 0.94 -34.23
C GLU A 108 -18.85 2.19 -34.89
#